data_AF-A0A820RTF8-F1
#
_entry.id   AF-A0A820RTF8-F1
#
_cell.length_a   1.000
_cell.length_b   1.000
_cell.length_c   1.000
_cell.angle_alpha   90.00
_cell.angle_beta   90.00
_cell.angle_gamma   90.00
#
_symmetry.space_group_name_H-M   'P 1'
#
loop_
_entity.id
_entity.type
_entity.pdbx_description
1 polymer ?
#
loop_
_entity_poly.entity_id
_entity_poly.type
_entity_poly.pdbx_seq_one_letter_code
_entity_poly.pdbx_strand_id
1 'polypeptide(L)'
;MRLYPQREKIFFFINTLRTVFVILIYLLISWVINRNVPSNPHTAILGNIPRGFQNIAVTYIDRQLFSALLPYVPSAVVVLVIEHIAIAKSFGRINNYIINPDQELIAIGITNVLGSFFGAYPATGSFSRTAIKSKAGV
;
A
#
# COMPACT_ATOMS: atom_id res chain seq x y z
N MET A 1 30.05 -9.25 -3.23
CA MET A 1 30.98 -9.49 -2.12
C MET A 1 30.34 -8.98 -0.83
N ARG A 2 29.91 -9.87 0.07
CA ARG A 2 29.26 -9.50 1.35
C ARG A 2 30.34 -9.42 2.43
N LEU A 3 30.73 -8.20 2.81
CA LEU A 3 31.89 -7.97 3.67
C LEU A 3 31.64 -8.29 5.17
N TYR A 4 30.38 -8.41 5.63
CA TYR A 4 30.05 -8.67 7.05
C TYR A 4 28.73 -9.45 7.27
N PRO A 5 28.70 -10.78 7.07
CA PRO A 5 27.49 -11.61 7.10
C PRO A 5 26.72 -11.58 8.44
N GLN A 6 27.43 -11.41 9.58
CA GLN A 6 26.79 -11.39 10.91
C GLN A 6 26.04 -10.08 11.22
N ARG A 7 26.36 -8.96 10.54
CA ARG A 7 25.74 -7.64 10.79
C ARG A 7 24.77 -7.20 9.70
N GLU A 8 24.56 -8.01 8.64
CA GLU A 8 23.72 -7.63 7.49
C GLU A 8 22.27 -7.32 7.89
N LYS A 9 21.70 -8.10 8.81
CA LYS A 9 20.33 -7.87 9.31
C LYS A 9 20.22 -6.51 10.01
N ILE A 10 21.21 -6.16 10.83
CA ILE A 10 21.26 -4.88 11.55
C ILE A 10 21.35 -3.71 10.55
N PHE A 11 22.26 -3.79 9.58
CA PHE A 11 22.37 -2.75 8.54
C PHE A 11 21.10 -2.64 7.68
N PHE A 12 20.44 -3.75 7.39
CA PHE A 12 19.16 -3.75 6.68
C PHE A 12 18.07 -3.03 7.47
N PHE A 13 17.90 -3.34 8.76
CA PHE A 13 16.92 -2.67 9.61
C PHE A 13 17.21 -1.19 9.81
N ILE A 14 18.48 -0.80 10.00
CA ILE A 14 18.88 0.61 10.09
C ILE A 14 18.50 1.37 8.81
N ASN A 15 18.72 0.76 7.64
CA ASN A 15 18.37 1.39 6.36
C ASN A 15 16.84 1.51 6.15
N THR A 16 16.06 0.54 6.63
CA THR A 16 14.59 0.64 6.61
C THR A 16 14.08 1.72 7.57
N LEU A 17 14.68 1.86 8.77
CA LEU A 17 14.33 2.91 9.73
C LEU A 17 14.57 4.33 9.21
N ARG A 18 15.46 4.49 8.23
CA ARG A 18 15.72 5.78 7.58
C ARG A 18 14.44 6.44 7.06
N THR A 19 13.53 5.69 6.43
CA THR A 19 12.30 6.29 5.88
C THR A 19 11.39 6.82 6.97
N VAL A 20 11.26 6.08 8.08
CA VAL A 20 10.50 6.52 9.26
C VAL A 20 11.13 7.78 9.86
N PHE A 21 12.46 7.79 10.02
CA PHE A 21 13.18 8.95 10.55
C PHE A 21 13.01 10.19 9.67
N VAL A 22 13.10 10.04 8.34
CA VAL A 22 12.83 11.12 7.39
C VAL A 22 11.40 11.64 7.57
N ILE A 23 10.39 10.77 7.63
CA ILE A 23 9.00 11.19 7.85
C ILE A 23 8.85 11.98 9.16
N LEU A 24 9.44 11.53 10.26
CA LEU A 24 9.39 12.22 11.55
C LEU A 24 10.06 13.60 11.50
N ILE A 25 11.21 13.72 10.82
CA ILE A 25 11.88 15.00 10.63
C ILE A 25 11.00 15.95 9.81
N TYR A 26 10.44 15.50 8.68
CA TYR A 26 9.58 16.34 7.85
C TYR A 26 8.30 16.77 8.58
N LEU A 27 7.72 15.89 9.41
CA LEU A 27 6.61 16.23 10.30
C LEU A 27 7.02 17.28 11.33
N LEU A 28 8.20 17.15 11.95
CA LEU A 28 8.71 18.12 12.92
C LEU A 28 8.97 19.47 12.27
N ILE A 29 9.61 19.51 11.09
CA ILE A 29 9.84 20.74 10.33
C ILE A 29 8.50 21.40 9.96
N SER A 30 7.56 20.62 9.40
CA SER A 30 6.23 21.12 9.05
C SER A 30 5.50 21.68 10.28
N TRP A 31 5.62 21.01 11.42
CA TRP A 31 5.05 21.48 12.68
C TRP A 31 5.70 22.79 13.16
N VAL A 32 7.04 22.91 13.12
CA VAL A 32 7.77 24.13 13.51
C VAL A 32 7.39 25.32 12.65
N ILE A 33 7.17 25.12 11.35
CA ILE A 33 6.78 26.19 10.41
C ILE A 33 5.32 26.63 10.67
N ASN A 34 4.41 25.68 10.89
CA ASN A 34 2.97 25.96 10.97
C ASN A 34 2.45 26.23 12.39
N ARG A 35 3.26 26.06 13.44
CA ARG A 35 2.83 26.18 14.85
C ARG A 35 2.18 27.51 15.22
N ASN A 36 2.54 28.60 14.55
CA ASN A 36 2.07 29.95 14.86
C ASN A 36 0.95 30.42 13.92
N VAL A 37 0.54 29.60 12.94
CA VAL A 37 -0.45 29.97 11.92
C VAL A 37 -1.53 28.89 11.81
N PRO A 38 -2.49 28.86 12.75
CA PRO A 38 -3.48 27.78 12.84
C PRO A 38 -4.53 27.82 11.72
N SER A 39 -4.80 28.98 11.11
CA SER A 39 -5.86 29.15 10.10
C SER A 39 -5.38 29.12 8.65
N ASN A 40 -4.13 29.53 8.39
CA ASN A 40 -3.54 29.59 7.04
C ASN A 40 -2.14 28.95 7.06
N PRO A 41 -2.04 27.61 7.04
CA PRO A 41 -0.75 26.94 7.05
C PRO A 41 0.08 27.35 5.83
N HIS A 42 1.38 27.59 6.04
CA HIS A 42 2.33 27.95 4.98
C HIS A 42 2.64 26.79 4.04
N THR A 43 2.38 25.55 4.47
CA THR A 43 2.57 24.34 3.68
C THR A 43 1.28 23.54 3.61
N ALA A 44 1.10 22.75 2.55
CA ALA A 44 -0.03 21.84 2.44
C ALA A 44 0.02 20.81 3.58
N ILE A 45 -1.00 20.83 4.44
CA ILE A 45 -1.17 19.88 5.55
C ILE A 45 -2.39 18.99 5.29
N LEU A 46 -2.35 17.77 5.84
CA LEU A 46 -3.44 16.80 5.68
C LEU A 46 -4.75 17.21 6.36
N GLY A 47 -4.68 18.10 7.37
CA GLY A 47 -5.84 18.47 8.19
C GLY A 47 -6.23 17.37 9.19
N ASN A 48 -7.51 17.34 9.55
CA ASN A 48 -8.03 16.41 10.55
C ASN A 48 -8.27 15.02 9.94
N ILE A 49 -7.62 14.00 10.49
CA ILE A 49 -7.83 12.60 10.12
C ILE A 49 -8.83 12.00 11.11
N PRO A 50 -10.03 11.60 10.67
CA PRO A 50 -11.03 11.10 11.58
C PRO A 50 -10.60 9.73 12.13
N ARG A 51 -10.88 9.48 13.41
CA ARG A 51 -10.40 8.27 14.11
C ARG A 51 -11.38 7.12 13.90
N GLY A 52 -10.87 5.89 13.79
CA GLY A 52 -11.69 4.68 13.71
C GLY A 52 -12.34 4.43 12.35
N PHE A 53 -13.31 3.52 12.32
CA PHE A 53 -14.00 3.11 11.10
C PHE A 53 -15.17 4.05 10.76
N GLN A 54 -14.89 5.05 9.94
CA GLN A 54 -15.86 6.08 9.58
C GLN A 54 -16.65 5.74 8.31
N ASN A 55 -16.05 4.95 7.42
CA ASN A 55 -16.59 4.65 6.09
C ASN A 55 -17.06 3.20 5.97
N ILE A 56 -17.45 2.57 7.08
CA ILE A 56 -18.11 1.26 7.00
C ILE A 56 -19.53 1.51 6.52
N ALA A 57 -19.79 1.09 5.29
CA ALA A 57 -21.09 1.24 4.67
C ALA A 57 -21.32 0.11 3.66
N VAL A 58 -22.58 -0.18 3.39
CA VAL A 58 -22.94 -0.98 2.22
C VAL A 58 -22.67 -0.13 0.98
N THR A 59 -22.01 -0.73 -0.01
CA THR A 59 -21.72 -0.08 -1.28
C THR A 59 -23.03 0.25 -2.01
N TYR A 60 -23.28 1.54 -2.24
CA TYR A 60 -24.40 1.99 -3.06
C TYR A 60 -23.91 2.21 -4.50
N ILE A 61 -24.59 1.58 -5.45
CA ILE A 61 -24.28 1.75 -6.87
C ILE A 61 -25.16 2.87 -7.41
N ASP A 62 -24.60 4.07 -7.49
CA ASP A 62 -25.22 5.16 -8.24
C ASP A 62 -25.10 4.88 -9.75
N ARG A 63 -26.21 4.97 -10.48
CA ARG A 63 -26.25 4.74 -11.93
C ARG A 63 -25.36 5.74 -12.68
N GLN A 64 -25.28 6.98 -12.22
CA GLN A 64 -24.47 8.01 -12.88
C GLN A 64 -22.97 7.74 -12.68
N LEU A 65 -22.57 7.36 -11.47
CA LEU A 65 -21.19 6.95 -11.19
C LEU A 65 -20.82 5.67 -11.94
N PHE A 66 -21.74 4.70 -11.97
CA PHE A 66 -21.51 3.42 -12.64
C PHE A 66 -21.29 3.62 -14.15
N SER A 67 -22.13 4.40 -14.83
CA SER A 67 -21.96 4.66 -16.27
C SER A 67 -20.68 5.43 -16.59
N ALA A 68 -20.23 6.31 -15.70
CA ALA A 68 -18.97 7.03 -15.84
C ALA A 68 -17.73 6.13 -15.65
N LEU A 69 -17.79 5.16 -14.73
CA LEU A 69 -16.65 4.29 -14.41
C LEU A 69 -16.59 3.03 -15.28
N LEU A 70 -17.73 2.51 -15.74
CA LEU A 70 -17.83 1.25 -16.47
C LEU A 70 -16.84 1.11 -17.64
N PRO A 71 -16.56 2.14 -18.46
CA PRO A 71 -15.58 2.02 -19.54
C PRO A 71 -14.15 1.75 -19.07
N TYR A 72 -13.78 2.19 -17.86
CA TYR A 72 -12.43 2.09 -17.32
C TYR A 72 -12.22 0.86 -16.42
N VAL A 73 -13.31 0.27 -15.90
CA VAL A 73 -13.24 -0.89 -15.00
C VAL A 73 -12.50 -2.08 -15.62
N PRO A 74 -12.79 -2.51 -16.87
CA PRO A 74 -12.13 -3.69 -17.44
C PRO A 74 -10.61 -3.54 -17.53
N SER A 75 -10.11 -2.38 -17.98
CA SER A 75 -8.68 -2.15 -18.10
C SER A 75 -8.01 -2.04 -16.73
N ALA A 76 -8.64 -1.35 -15.77
CA ALA A 76 -8.13 -1.26 -14.40
C ALA A 76 -8.02 -2.64 -13.74
N VAL A 77 -9.04 -3.50 -13.89
CA VAL A 77 -9.03 -4.87 -13.34
C VAL A 77 -7.92 -5.72 -13.96
N VAL A 78 -7.74 -5.65 -15.27
CA VAL A 78 -6.67 -6.40 -15.97
C VAL A 78 -5.30 -5.96 -15.46
N VAL A 79 -5.05 -4.66 -15.35
CA VAL A 79 -3.78 -4.13 -14.83
C VAL A 79 -3.55 -4.59 -13.38
N LEU A 80 -4.57 -4.48 -12.54
CA LEU A 80 -4.52 -4.85 -11.13
C LEU A 80 -4.17 -6.34 -10.96
N VAL A 81 -4.82 -7.22 -11.71
CA VAL A 81 -4.58 -8.67 -11.66
C VAL A 81 -3.19 -9.03 -12.20
N ILE A 82 -2.79 -8.44 -13.33
CA ILE A 82 -1.46 -8.70 -13.92
C ILE A 82 -0.36 -8.25 -12.96
N GLU A 83 -0.48 -7.06 -12.37
CA GLU A 83 0.49 -6.55 -11.40
C GLU A 83 0.61 -7.50 -10.20
N HIS A 84 -0.52 -7.91 -9.64
CA HIS A 84 -0.56 -8.82 -8.49
C HIS A 84 0.12 -10.17 -8.79
N ILE A 85 -0.25 -10.82 -9.90
CA ILE A 85 0.30 -12.13 -10.29
C ILE A 85 1.78 -12.01 -10.68
N ALA A 86 2.19 -10.92 -11.34
CA ALA A 86 3.58 -10.69 -11.70
C ALA A 86 4.48 -10.57 -10.46
N ILE A 87 4.02 -9.84 -9.44
CA ILE A 87 4.71 -9.74 -8.14
C ILE A 87 4.78 -11.13 -7.49
N ALA A 88 3.65 -11.82 -7.38
CA ALA A 88 3.58 -13.14 -6.75
C ALA A 88 4.55 -14.13 -7.40
N LYS A 89 4.55 -14.24 -8.74
CA LYS A 89 5.47 -15.12 -9.49
C LYS A 89 6.94 -14.73 -9.32
N SER A 90 7.25 -13.43 -9.28
CA SER A 90 8.62 -12.96 -9.05
C SER A 90 9.15 -13.42 -7.69
N PHE A 91 8.35 -13.26 -6.63
CA PHE A 91 8.73 -13.72 -5.29
C PHE A 91 8.68 -15.25 -5.11
N GLY A 92 7.77 -15.94 -5.80
CA GLY A 92 7.77 -17.41 -5.90
C GLY A 92 9.09 -17.94 -6.45
N ARG A 93 9.59 -17.31 -7.53
CA ARG A 93 10.90 -17.66 -8.11
C ARG A 93 12.06 -17.36 -7.16
N ILE A 94 12.04 -16.21 -6.48
CA ILE A 94 13.13 -15.81 -5.57
C ILE A 94 13.22 -16.76 -4.36
N ASN A 95 12.08 -17.21 -3.85
CA ASN A 95 12.01 -18.02 -2.63
C ASN A 95 11.74 -19.51 -2.90
N ASN A 96 11.84 -19.96 -4.16
CA ASN A 96 11.68 -21.35 -4.58
C ASN A 96 10.35 -22.01 -4.19
N TYR A 97 9.22 -21.33 -4.41
CA TYR A 97 7.89 -21.91 -4.26
C TYR A 97 7.01 -21.63 -5.48
N ILE A 98 6.03 -22.51 -5.70
CA ILE A 98 5.13 -22.45 -6.85
C ILE A 98 3.93 -21.59 -6.49
N ILE A 99 3.59 -20.64 -7.36
CA ILE A 99 2.38 -19.83 -7.26
C ILE A 99 1.26 -20.49 -8.04
N ASN A 100 0.08 -20.59 -7.42
CA ASN A 100 -1.16 -20.94 -8.12
C ASN A 100 -1.92 -19.65 -8.48
N PRO A 101 -1.93 -19.23 -9.76
CA PRO A 101 -2.58 -17.98 -10.18
C PRO A 101 -4.09 -17.96 -9.93
N ASP A 102 -4.77 -19.10 -10.01
CA ASP A 102 -6.22 -19.18 -9.79
C ASP A 102 -6.57 -18.85 -8.33
N GLN A 103 -5.74 -19.34 -7.40
CA GLN A 103 -5.90 -19.04 -5.98
C GLN A 103 -5.58 -17.58 -5.66
N GLU A 104 -4.53 -17.01 -6.26
CA GLU A 104 -4.21 -15.58 -6.12
C GLU A 104 -5.34 -14.68 -6.69
N LEU A 105 -5.94 -15.08 -7.81
CA LEU A 105 -7.06 -14.34 -8.42
C LEU A 105 -8.30 -14.34 -7.50
N ILE A 106 -8.64 -15.48 -6.92
CA ILE A 106 -9.74 -15.56 -5.95
C ILE A 106 -9.41 -14.73 -4.71
N ALA A 107 -8.18 -14.82 -4.20
CA ALA A 107 -7.75 -14.08 -3.01
C ALA A 107 -7.84 -12.56 -3.22
N ILE A 108 -7.34 -12.03 -4.34
CA ILE A 108 -7.41 -10.59 -4.63
C ILE A 108 -8.84 -10.13 -4.93
N GLY A 109 -9.66 -10.99 -5.55
CA GLY A 109 -11.09 -10.73 -5.76
C GLY A 109 -11.85 -10.59 -4.45
N ILE A 110 -11.72 -11.57 -3.54
CA ILE A 110 -12.35 -11.52 -2.21
C ILE A 110 -11.86 -10.31 -1.42
N THR A 111 -10.55 -10.02 -1.48
CA THR A 111 -9.96 -8.85 -0.78
C THR A 111 -10.62 -7.55 -1.23
N ASN A 112 -10.83 -7.36 -2.53
CA ASN A 112 -11.44 -6.14 -3.07
C ASN A 112 -12.95 -6.07 -2.81
N VAL A 113 -13.66 -7.21 -2.86
CA VAL A 113 -15.08 -7.27 -2.47
C VAL A 113 -15.24 -6.88 -1.01
N LEU A 114 -14.48 -7.48 -0.10
CA LEU A 114 -14.54 -7.16 1.32
C LEU A 114 -14.10 -5.73 1.60
N GLY A 115 -13.02 -5.26 0.96
CA GLY A 115 -12.50 -3.91 1.12
C GLY A 115 -13.52 -2.82 0.76
N SER A 116 -14.41 -3.10 -0.19
CA SER A 116 -15.45 -2.16 -0.61
C SER A 116 -16.40 -1.76 0.53
N PHE A 117 -16.64 -2.64 1.51
CA PHE A 117 -17.49 -2.35 2.69
C PHE A 117 -16.80 -1.46 3.73
N PHE A 118 -15.49 -1.28 3.64
CA PHE A 118 -14.70 -0.44 4.55
C PHE A 118 -14.23 0.87 3.88
N GLY A 119 -14.72 1.16 2.67
CA GLY A 119 -14.28 2.32 1.88
C GLY A 119 -12.84 2.21 1.39
N ALA A 120 -12.32 0.98 1.21
CA ALA A 120 -10.98 0.78 0.69
C ALA A 120 -10.91 1.07 -0.81
N TYR A 121 -9.79 1.65 -1.24
CA TYR A 121 -9.44 1.70 -2.66
C TYR A 121 -9.08 0.30 -3.19
N PRO A 122 -9.19 0.06 -4.52
CA PRO A 122 -8.77 -1.19 -5.11
C PRO A 122 -7.35 -1.58 -4.71
N ALA A 123 -7.19 -2.76 -4.11
CA ALA A 123 -5.94 -3.27 -3.57
C ALA A 123 -5.28 -4.24 -4.56
N THR A 124 -3.94 -4.21 -4.62
CA THR A 124 -3.08 -5.11 -5.41
C THR A 124 -1.80 -5.49 -4.67
N GLY A 125 -0.96 -6.33 -5.27
CA GLY A 125 0.36 -6.67 -4.74
C GLY A 125 1.28 -5.45 -4.65
N SER A 126 2.24 -5.45 -3.72
CA SER A 126 3.23 -4.37 -3.59
C SER A 126 4.65 -4.90 -3.59
N PHE A 127 5.42 -4.58 -4.64
CA PHE A 127 6.84 -4.97 -4.72
C PHE A 127 7.63 -4.54 -3.48
N SER A 128 7.50 -3.27 -3.06
CA SER A 128 8.25 -2.73 -1.93
C SER A 128 7.91 -3.43 -0.62
N ARG A 129 6.61 -3.63 -0.32
CA ARG A 129 6.19 -4.26 0.95
C ARG A 129 6.53 -5.75 0.98
N THR A 130 6.29 -6.47 -0.11
CA THR A 130 6.63 -7.90 -0.21
C THR A 130 8.15 -8.11 -0.18
N ALA A 131 8.94 -7.23 -0.80
CA ALA A 131 10.39 -7.28 -0.73
C ALA A 131 10.91 -7.13 0.69
N ILE A 132 10.34 -6.19 1.46
CA ILE A 132 10.73 -5.98 2.86
C ILE A 132 10.38 -7.22 3.68
N LYS A 133 9.18 -7.79 3.48
CA LYS A 133 8.73 -8.99 4.21
C LYS A 133 9.61 -10.21 3.92
N SER A 134 9.83 -10.51 2.64
CA SER A 134 10.70 -11.61 2.21
C SER A 134 12.15 -11.44 2.72
N LYS A 135 12.70 -10.22 2.72
CA LYS A 135 14.03 -9.95 3.29
C LYS A 135 14.07 -10.03 4.82
N ALA A 136 12.96 -9.75 5.49
CA ALA A 136 12.83 -9.94 6.93
C ALA A 136 12.71 -11.43 7.31
N GLY A 137 12.54 -12.33 6.33
CA GLY A 137 12.42 -13.77 6.55
C GLY A 137 11.01 -14.22 6.91
N VAL A 138 9.99 -13.46 6.47
CA VAL A 138 8.55 -13.72 6.70
C VAL A 138 7.81 -13.79 5.36
#